data_AF-A0A969UWN3-F1
#
_entry.id   AF-A0A969UWN3-F1
#
_cell.length_a   1.000
_cell.length_b   1.000
_cell.length_c   1.000
_cell.angle_alpha   90.00
_cell.angle_beta   90.00
_cell.angle_gamma   90.00
#
_symmetry.space_group_name_H-M   'P 1'
#
loop_
_entity.id
_entity.type
_entity.pdbx_description
1 polymer ?
#
loop_
_entity_poly.entity_id
_entity_poly.type
_entity_poly.pdbx_seq_one_letter_code
_entity_poly.pdbx_strand_id
1 'polypeptide(L)'
;MTPEVLSHYAQVQELRVAEVVNYLQRNHWLAISHPNPRILVFEKGVDDQGKPIQVVLPSKDEYEDKPYLLAKVVNLLSVLESVSFREIVNAIHVDVHAS
;
A
#
# COMPACT_ATOMS: atom_id res chain seq x y z
N MET A 1 -15.65 7.98 3.80
CA MET A 1 -15.02 6.65 3.60
C MET A 1 -15.84 5.90 2.57
N THR A 2 -15.23 5.26 1.58
CA THR A 2 -15.97 4.46 0.60
C THR A 2 -16.29 3.08 1.20
N PRO A 3 -17.49 2.51 0.98
CA PRO A 3 -17.88 1.20 1.52
C PRO A 3 -16.93 0.06 1.14
N GLU A 4 -16.36 0.13 -0.06
CA GLU A 4 -15.43 -0.87 -0.61
C GLU A 4 -14.14 -0.97 0.20
N VAL A 5 -13.59 0.13 0.71
CA VAL A 5 -12.36 0.07 1.51
C VAL A 5 -12.62 -0.59 2.87
N LEU A 6 -13.81 -0.36 3.46
CA LEU A 6 -14.20 -0.92 4.74
C LEU A 6 -14.44 -2.44 4.68
N SER A 7 -14.95 -2.97 3.56
CA SER A 7 -15.18 -4.41 3.41
C SER A 7 -13.89 -5.24 3.40
N HIS A 8 -12.73 -4.61 3.19
CA HIS A 8 -11.44 -5.28 3.10
C HIS A 8 -10.59 -5.21 4.38
N TYR A 9 -11.09 -4.58 5.46
CA TYR A 9 -10.30 -4.36 6.68
C TYR A 9 -9.75 -5.64 7.28
N ALA A 10 -10.57 -6.70 7.32
CA ALA A 10 -10.14 -7.99 7.86
C ALA A 10 -8.96 -8.58 7.07
N GLN A 11 -8.87 -8.34 5.76
CA GLN A 11 -7.81 -8.89 4.91
C GLN A 11 -6.48 -8.14 5.05
N VAL A 12 -6.50 -6.87 5.46
CA VAL A 12 -5.29 -6.06 5.66
C VAL A 12 -4.87 -5.90 7.11
N GLN A 13 -5.67 -6.42 8.05
CA GLN A 13 -5.41 -6.26 9.48
C GLN A 13 -4.11 -6.95 9.90
N GLU A 14 -3.82 -8.09 9.26
CA GLU A 14 -2.63 -8.91 9.50
C GLU A 14 -1.37 -8.36 8.80
N LEU A 15 -1.54 -7.48 7.80
CA LEU A 15 -0.41 -6.84 7.12
C LEU A 15 0.34 -5.89 8.08
N ARG A 16 1.67 -5.98 8.00
CA ARG A 16 2.63 -5.06 8.63
C ARG A 16 3.07 -4.04 7.60
N VAL A 17 3.31 -2.81 8.05
CA VAL A 17 3.82 -1.71 7.21
C VAL A 17 5.09 -2.13 6.47
N ALA A 18 6.01 -2.82 7.15
CA ALA A 18 7.28 -3.26 6.58
C ALA A 18 7.10 -4.22 5.39
N GLU A 19 6.10 -5.11 5.43
CA GLU A 19 5.82 -6.03 4.31
C GLU A 19 5.39 -5.24 3.07
N VAL A 20 4.49 -4.28 3.25
CA VAL A 20 4.01 -3.42 2.16
C VAL A 20 5.14 -2.56 1.60
N VAL A 21 6.01 -2.01 2.47
CA VAL A 21 7.20 -1.25 2.03
C VAL A 21 8.13 -2.13 1.18
N ASN A 22 8.41 -3.35 1.62
CA ASN A 22 9.27 -4.27 0.88
C ASN A 22 8.67 -4.61 -0.50
N TYR A 23 7.36 -4.92 -0.55
CA TYR A 23 6.65 -5.17 -1.79
C TYR A 23 6.76 -3.98 -2.75
N LEU A 24 6.50 -2.76 -2.28
CA LEU A 24 6.58 -1.55 -3.09
C LEU A 24 7.99 -1.34 -3.64
N GLN A 25 9.02 -1.49 -2.82
CA GLN A 25 10.42 -1.32 -3.24
C GLN A 25 10.84 -2.37 -4.29
N ARG A 26 10.47 -3.64 -4.11
CA ARG A 26 10.71 -4.70 -5.10
C ARG A 26 10.02 -4.43 -6.43
N ASN A 27 8.83 -3.84 -6.36
CA ASN A 27 8.04 -3.46 -7.53
C ASN A 27 8.37 -2.06 -8.06
N HIS A 28 9.57 -1.55 -7.76
CA HIS A 28 10.14 -0.30 -8.29
C HIS A 28 9.34 0.97 -7.96
N TRP A 29 8.61 0.97 -6.85
CA TRP A 29 8.08 2.21 -6.28
C TRP A 29 9.21 2.98 -5.59
N LEU A 30 9.24 4.29 -5.83
CA LEU A 30 10.27 5.18 -5.29
C LEU A 30 9.78 5.84 -4.02
N ALA A 31 10.52 5.71 -2.93
CA ALA A 31 10.24 6.43 -1.69
C ALA A 31 10.56 7.93 -1.86
N ILE A 32 9.63 8.78 -1.42
CA ILE A 32 9.79 10.24 -1.49
C ILE A 32 9.79 10.83 -0.08
N SER A 33 10.62 11.85 0.13
CA SER A 33 10.66 12.57 1.40
C SER A 33 9.37 13.34 1.62
N HIS A 34 8.83 13.26 2.84
CA HIS A 34 7.63 13.98 3.23
C HIS A 34 7.82 14.61 4.61
N PRO A 35 7.40 15.88 4.83
CA PRO A 35 7.64 16.58 6.09
C PRO A 35 6.92 15.98 7.30
N ASN A 36 5.83 15.23 7.08
CA ASN A 36 5.13 14.52 8.15
C ASN A 36 5.80 13.17 8.44
N PRO A 37 6.46 12.98 9.60
CA PRO A 37 7.19 11.75 9.92
C PRO A 37 6.27 10.56 10.24
N ARG A 38 4.96 10.79 10.36
CA ARG A 38 3.97 9.72 10.62
C ARG A 38 3.56 8.96 9.37
N ILE A 39 3.98 9.41 8.18
CA ILE A 39 3.64 8.77 6.92
C ILE A 39 4.89 8.47 6.11
N LEU A 40 4.76 7.46 5.24
CA LEU A 40 5.69 7.16 4.17
C LEU A 40 4.95 7.40 2.86
N VAL A 41 5.62 8.02 1.89
CA VAL A 41 5.07 8.28 0.57
C VAL A 41 5.92 7.57 -0.46
N PHE A 42 5.28 6.85 -1.37
CA PHE A 42 5.93 6.24 -2.53
C PHE A 42 5.25 6.68 -3.81
N GLU A 43 6.00 6.79 -4.89
CA GLU A 43 5.49 7.07 -6.24
C GLU A 43 5.93 6.05 -7.27
N LYS A 44 5.10 5.87 -8.31
CA LYS A 44 5.44 5.10 -9.49
C LYS A 44 4.65 5.56 -10.70
N GLY A 45 5.33 5.78 -11.83
CA GLY A 45 4.67 6.18 -13.08
C GLY A 45 3.88 7.48 -12.95
N VAL A 46 2.95 7.69 -13.90
CA VAL A 46 2.04 8.85 -13.91
C VAL A 46 0.63 8.42 -14.29
N ASP A 47 -0.37 9.18 -13.85
CA ASP A 47 -1.77 9.03 -14.25
C ASP A 47 -2.05 9.63 -15.64
N ASP A 48 -3.31 9.54 -16.10
CA ASP A 48 -3.75 10.08 -17.39
C ASP A 48 -3.59 11.61 -17.51
N GLN A 49 -3.37 12.31 -16.40
CA GLN A 49 -3.09 13.75 -16.34
C GLN A 49 -1.58 14.06 -16.26
N GLY A 50 -0.72 13.04 -16.31
CA GLY A 50 0.73 13.17 -16.18
C GLY A 50 1.20 13.43 -14.74
N LYS A 51 0.36 13.20 -13.72
CA LYS A 51 0.74 13.37 -12.32
C LYS A 51 1.28 12.06 -11.75
N PRO A 52 2.33 12.07 -10.91
CA PRO A 52 2.83 10.86 -10.28
C PRO A 52 1.74 10.13 -9.49
N ILE A 53 1.63 8.82 -9.69
CA ILE A 53 0.74 8.00 -8.87
C ILE A 53 1.41 7.81 -7.52
N GLN A 54 0.73 8.22 -6.45
CA GLN A 54 1.27 8.18 -5.10
C GLN A 54 0.47 7.26 -4.19
N VAL A 55 1.20 6.53 -3.34
CA VAL A 55 0.64 5.78 -2.21
C VAL A 55 1.17 6.34 -0.90
N VAL A 56 0.31 6.29 0.11
CA VAL A 56 0.61 6.77 1.46
C VAL A 56 0.42 5.62 2.44
N LEU A 57 1.45 5.33 3.20
CA LEU A 57 1.45 4.35 4.28
C LEU A 57 1.63 5.08 5.62
N PRO A 58 1.12 4.53 6.74
CA PRO A 58 1.60 4.96 8.04
C PRO A 58 3.08 4.56 8.17
N SER A 59 3.88 5.34 8.89
CA SER A 59 5.29 5.00 9.12
C SER A 59 5.50 3.92 10.18
N LYS A 60 4.44 3.54 10.90
CA LYS A 60 4.46 2.58 12.01
C LYS A 60 3.17 1.77 12.09
N ASP A 61 3.27 0.55 12.62
CA ASP A 61 2.15 -0.37 12.76
C ASP A 61 1.15 0.06 13.86
N GLU A 62 1.58 0.85 14.85
CA GLU A 62 0.75 1.24 16.00
C GLU A 62 -0.22 2.39 15.71
N TYR A 63 -0.15 3.00 14.53
CA TYR A 63 -1.07 4.09 14.19
C TYR A 63 -2.47 3.57 13.87
N GLU A 64 -3.48 4.24 14.43
CA GLU A 64 -4.89 3.88 14.33
C GLU A 64 -5.40 3.84 12.88
N ASP A 65 -4.84 4.70 12.02
CA ASP A 65 -5.17 4.78 10.60
C ASP A 65 -4.50 3.68 9.75
N LYS A 66 -3.70 2.77 10.34
CA LYS A 66 -3.02 1.69 9.61
C LYS A 66 -3.97 0.88 8.73
N PRO A 67 -5.03 0.24 9.25
CA PRO A 67 -5.88 -0.63 8.41
C PRO A 67 -6.48 0.13 7.23
N TYR A 68 -6.88 1.39 7.45
CA TYR A 68 -7.44 2.23 6.40
C TYR A 68 -6.42 2.54 5.29
N LEU A 69 -5.23 3.00 5.68
CA LEU A 69 -4.18 3.35 4.71
C LEU A 69 -3.68 2.12 3.96
N LEU A 70 -3.49 0.99 4.63
CA LEU A 70 -3.12 -0.26 3.96
C LEU A 70 -4.20 -0.71 2.97
N ALA A 71 -5.47 -0.68 3.35
CA ALA A 71 -6.57 -1.02 2.44
C ALA A 71 -6.62 -0.10 1.21
N LYS A 72 -6.35 1.20 1.38
CA LYS A 72 -6.25 2.12 0.25
C LYS A 72 -5.11 1.78 -0.70
N VAL A 73 -3.93 1.45 -0.17
CA VAL A 73 -2.77 1.07 -0.98
C VAL A 73 -3.06 -0.22 -1.75
N VAL A 74 -3.53 -1.26 -1.06
CA VAL A 74 -3.85 -2.55 -1.69
C VAL A 74 -4.92 -2.39 -2.77
N ASN A 75 -5.97 -1.60 -2.51
CA ASN A 75 -7.01 -1.34 -3.51
C ASN A 75 -6.47 -0.58 -4.74
N LEU A 76 -5.57 0.39 -4.55
CA LEU A 76 -4.95 1.07 -5.68
C LEU A 76 -4.10 0.10 -6.50
N LEU A 77 -3.26 -0.70 -5.83
CA LEU A 77 -2.42 -1.71 -6.50
C LEU A 77 -3.26 -2.72 -7.28
N SER A 78 -4.37 -3.19 -6.72
CA SER A 78 -5.25 -4.14 -7.41
C SER A 78 -5.85 -3.54 -8.69
N VAL A 79 -6.18 -2.25 -8.68
CA VAL A 79 -6.67 -1.53 -9.87
C VAL A 79 -5.55 -1.36 -10.91
N LEU A 80 -4.35 -0.94 -10.49
CA LEU A 80 -3.23 -0.71 -11.40
C LEU A 80 -2.74 -2.01 -12.05
N GLU A 81 -2.73 -3.10 -11.31
CA GLU A 81 -2.26 -4.42 -11.78
C GLU A 81 -3.38 -5.26 -12.42
N SER A 82 -4.63 -4.77 -12.38
CA SER A 82 -5.81 -5.49 -12.88
C SER A 82 -6.00 -6.89 -12.28
N VAL A 83 -5.71 -7.02 -10.98
CA VAL A 83 -5.88 -8.25 -10.17
C VAL A 83 -6.82 -8.00 -9.01
N SER A 84 -7.23 -9.04 -8.29
CA SER A 84 -8.09 -8.87 -7.11
C SER A 84 -7.33 -8.30 -5.91
N PHE A 85 -8.06 -7.66 -5.00
CA PHE A 85 -7.53 -7.18 -3.71
C PHE A 85 -6.77 -8.28 -2.96
N ARG A 86 -7.34 -9.49 -2.92
CA ARG A 86 -6.77 -10.64 -2.22
C ARG A 86 -5.46 -11.12 -2.84
N GLU A 87 -5.33 -11.05 -4.17
CA GLU A 87 -4.08 -11.41 -4.86
C GLU A 87 -2.94 -10.48 -4.45
N ILE A 88 -3.19 -9.18 -4.32
CA ILE A 88 -2.19 -8.22 -3.82
C ILE A 88 -1.82 -8.52 -2.35
N VAL A 89 -2.80 -8.77 -1.48
CA VAL A 89 -2.52 -9.13 -0.07
C VAL A 89 -1.62 -10.38 0.01
N ASN A 90 -1.93 -11.40 -0.78
CA ASN A 90 -1.13 -12.62 -0.83
C ASN A 90 0.29 -12.34 -1.36
N ALA A 91 0.43 -11.52 -2.40
CA ALA A 91 1.73 -11.17 -2.97
C ALA A 91 2.62 -10.44 -1.94
N ILE A 92 2.03 -9.51 -1.17
CA ILE A 92 2.73 -8.81 -0.09
C ILE A 92 3.24 -9.78 0.98
N HIS A 93 2.43 -10.75 1.40
CA HIS A 93 2.84 -11.75 2.39
C HIS A 93 3.93 -12.71 1.87
N VAL A 94 3.83 -13.16 0.61
CA VAL A 94 4.82 -14.07 0.00
C VAL A 94 6.20 -13.40 -0.10
N ASP A 95 6.24 -12.09 -0.37
CA ASP A 95 7.48 -11.35 -0.49
C ASP A 95 8.32 -11.36 0.81
N VAL A 96 7.72 -11.59 1.97
CA VAL A 96 8.43 -11.76 3.24
C VAL A 96 9.31 -13.02 3.24
N HIS A 97 8.87 -14.09 2.59
CA HIS A 97 9.52 -15.40 2.63
C HIS A 97 10.59 -15.62 1.53
N ALA A 98 10.74 -14.66 0.61
CA ALA A 98 11.75 -14.71 -0.46
C ALA A 98 13.05 -13.96 -0.09
N SER A 99 13.23 -13.58 1.18
CA SER A 99 14.38 -12.81 1.69
C SER A 99 15.34 -13.67 2.50
#